data_AF-A0A812RHC4-F1
#
_entry.id   AF-A0A812RHC4-F1
#
_cell.length_a   1.000
_cell.length_b   1.000
_cell.length_c   1.000
_cell.angle_alpha   90.00
_cell.angle_beta   90.00
_cell.angle_gamma   90.00
#
_symmetry.space_group_name_H-M   'P 1'
#
loop_
_entity.id
_entity.type
_entity.pdbx_description
1 polymer ?
#
loop_
_entity_poly.entity_id
_entity_poly.type
_entity_poly.pdbx_seq_one_letter_code
_entity_poly.pdbx_strand_id
1 'polypeptide(L)'
;MAFGLSTVSLNSLCSFSAPKYAVIRDSRLGCLHYSFMFLIFFYVIIYQVIYKCGYLEMPDVGISMVSSLRFPDVTIESRKVRYCSLGDSCTGKAEEKCPCRRFRPEEVLRQNQDTINLVTSLAYIDDSGDVARVEYVPDVENYELLLEPTVFQKHHVPGMVNEVVQGYRIQGRLFVGSRGEAPNQIHHQLCKEKSKVKDGAWAHPEGQNTSQAPCYISSDGNVLGNDVFKVSTLLGSMGISLDDMRGVAVYTGENRTLRRSGFTALLSLEVRNYAYWRGLIDTYYVMDFEMAGRNKHHFSQYATVKRGDRVELAHEYGINVVIAPSGTIASLSRQSFLNVMTNSLGLLTVATMVVKILASYCCGSLSKVYEKVMKSTTADVIYLKDQISRLEHEKAKHKDEETRSPRKEFQNHFKYEAEDDVELILKMGRIQEKDSQQSAPVSPGSEKEDDRDAEARCCEPLLLPCQKRHVAHEGHVAHEGP
;
A
#
# COMPACT_ATOMS: atom_id res chain seq x y z
N MET A 1 -5.01 56.72 -24.10
CA MET A 1 -4.32 55.42 -24.29
C MET A 1 -4.98 54.72 -25.47
N ALA A 2 -4.45 54.95 -26.67
CA ALA A 2 -4.89 54.24 -27.86
C ALA A 2 -4.11 52.92 -27.93
N PHE A 3 -4.80 51.79 -27.76
CA PHE A 3 -4.21 50.48 -28.04
C PHE A 3 -3.94 50.42 -29.54
N GLY A 4 -2.65 50.46 -29.90
CA GLY A 4 -2.18 50.15 -31.25
C GLY A 4 -2.46 48.70 -31.56
N LEU A 5 -3.67 48.40 -32.01
CA LEU A 5 -4.02 47.17 -32.71
C LEU A 5 -3.32 47.21 -34.07
N SER A 6 -2.01 46.99 -34.07
CA SER A 6 -1.27 46.62 -35.27
C SER A 6 -2.01 45.44 -35.89
N THR A 7 -2.46 45.62 -37.12
CA THR A 7 -3.22 44.64 -37.89
C THR A 7 -2.36 43.41 -38.13
N VAL A 8 -2.40 42.45 -37.19
CA VAL A 8 -1.87 41.11 -37.41
C VAL A 8 -2.66 40.56 -38.59
N SER A 9 -2.01 40.47 -39.75
CA SER A 9 -2.66 39.95 -40.95
C SER A 9 -3.19 38.54 -40.66
N LEU A 10 -4.48 38.30 -40.91
CA LEU A 10 -5.12 36.99 -40.71
C LEU A 10 -4.38 35.87 -41.46
N ASN A 11 -3.71 36.22 -42.57
CA ASN A 11 -2.87 35.30 -43.34
C ASN A 11 -1.69 34.75 -42.53
N SER A 12 -1.11 35.54 -41.62
CA SER A 12 -0.06 35.07 -40.71
C SER A 12 -0.60 34.24 -39.55
N LEU A 13 -1.87 34.43 -39.17
CA LEU A 13 -2.53 33.60 -38.15
C LEU A 13 -2.95 32.24 -38.71
N CYS A 14 -3.20 32.15 -40.02
CA CYS A 14 -3.60 30.92 -40.70
C CYS A 14 -2.46 30.17 -41.41
N SER A 15 -1.19 30.57 -41.25
CA SER A 15 -0.07 29.86 -41.86
C SER A 15 0.34 28.62 -41.05
N PHE A 16 0.28 27.43 -41.65
CA PHE A 16 0.75 26.18 -41.06
C PHE A 16 2.17 25.84 -41.52
N SER A 17 3.13 25.81 -40.59
CA SER A 17 4.51 25.41 -40.88
C SER A 17 4.64 23.88 -40.80
N ALA A 18 4.70 23.23 -41.96
CA ALA A 18 4.97 21.79 -42.04
C ALA A 18 6.49 21.52 -42.06
N PRO A 19 7.02 20.64 -41.19
CA PRO A 19 8.43 20.25 -41.27
C PRO A 19 8.69 19.48 -42.56
N LYS A 20 9.78 19.82 -43.26
CA LYS A 20 10.27 19.05 -44.41
C LYS A 20 10.88 17.74 -43.90
N TYR A 21 10.47 16.61 -44.48
CA TYR A 21 10.99 15.28 -44.12
C TYR A 21 11.74 14.66 -45.30
N ALA A 22 12.85 13.97 -45.01
CA ALA A 22 13.56 13.15 -45.98
C ALA A 22 13.13 11.69 -45.83
N VAL A 23 12.72 11.05 -46.93
CA VAL A 23 12.30 9.64 -46.93
C VAL A 23 13.49 8.76 -47.31
N ILE A 24 13.95 7.93 -46.37
CA ILE A 24 15.05 6.98 -46.59
C ILE A 24 14.45 5.61 -46.95
N ARG A 25 14.81 5.07 -48.10
CA ARG A 25 14.36 3.74 -48.59
C ARG A 25 15.42 2.66 -48.31
N ASP A 26 15.72 2.41 -47.04
CA ASP A 26 16.59 1.30 -46.60
C ASP A 26 15.74 0.22 -45.90
N SER A 27 15.79 -1.01 -46.42
CA SER A 27 15.01 -2.14 -45.88
C SER A 27 15.45 -2.55 -44.47
N ARG A 28 16.73 -2.39 -44.12
CA ARG A 28 17.26 -2.76 -42.79
C ARG A 28 16.75 -1.81 -41.72
N LEU A 29 16.86 -0.51 -42.00
CA LEU A 29 16.38 0.54 -41.09
C LEU A 29 14.85 0.54 -40.99
N GLY A 30 14.16 0.31 -42.11
CA GLY A 30 12.71 0.15 -42.14
C GLY A 30 12.25 -1.04 -41.30
N CYS A 31 12.87 -2.22 -41.46
CA CYS A 31 12.56 -3.40 -40.66
C CYS A 31 12.77 -3.15 -39.15
N LEU A 32 13.89 -2.53 -38.78
CA LEU A 32 14.19 -2.19 -37.39
C LEU A 32 13.18 -1.17 -36.82
N HIS A 33 12.80 -0.16 -37.61
CA HIS A 33 11.78 0.81 -37.22
C HIS A 33 10.41 0.16 -37.00
N TYR A 34 9.92 -0.64 -37.95
CA TYR A 34 8.65 -1.33 -37.84
C TYR A 34 8.65 -2.38 -36.73
N SER A 35 9.78 -3.06 -36.49
CA SER A 35 9.96 -3.99 -35.38
C SER A 35 9.80 -3.27 -34.03
N PHE A 36 10.43 -2.10 -33.85
CA PHE A 36 10.23 -1.31 -32.63
C PHE A 36 8.80 -0.77 -32.50
N MET A 37 8.21 -0.25 -33.58
CA MET A 37 6.81 0.19 -33.55
C MET A 37 5.87 -0.95 -33.16
N PHE A 38 6.07 -2.14 -33.72
CA PHE A 38 5.31 -3.33 -33.41
C PHE A 38 5.49 -3.72 -31.94
N LEU A 39 6.72 -3.82 -31.45
CA LEU A 39 6.99 -4.16 -30.04
C LEU A 39 6.32 -3.16 -29.08
N ILE A 40 6.42 -1.86 -29.37
CA ILE A 40 5.75 -0.83 -28.56
C ILE A 40 4.24 -0.97 -28.62
N PHE A 41 3.67 -1.23 -29.79
CA PHE A 41 2.23 -1.46 -29.93
C PHE A 41 1.77 -2.65 -29.07
N PHE A 42 2.48 -3.79 -29.14
CA PHE A 42 2.18 -4.96 -28.30
C PHE A 42 2.34 -4.66 -26.81
N TYR A 43 3.39 -3.96 -26.43
CA TYR A 43 3.58 -3.52 -25.05
C TYR A 43 2.43 -2.63 -24.57
N VAL A 44 2.00 -1.65 -25.37
CA VAL A 44 0.93 -0.74 -24.98
C VAL A 44 -0.41 -1.49 -24.91
N ILE A 45 -0.79 -2.21 -25.95
CA ILE A 45 -2.10 -2.88 -26.00
C ILE A 45 -2.17 -4.04 -25.00
N ILE A 46 -1.19 -4.96 -25.01
CA ILE A 46 -1.25 -6.13 -24.14
C ILE A 46 -0.91 -5.76 -22.71
N TYR A 47 0.21 -5.07 -22.47
CA TYR A 47 0.67 -4.82 -21.10
C TYR A 47 -0.01 -3.62 -20.44
N GLN A 48 -0.09 -2.46 -21.11
CA GLN A 48 -0.68 -1.27 -20.47
C GLN A 48 -2.23 -1.29 -20.48
N VAL A 49 -2.85 -1.61 -21.62
CA VAL A 49 -4.31 -1.58 -21.74
C VAL A 49 -4.94 -2.83 -21.16
N ILE A 50 -4.55 -4.03 -21.60
CA ILE A 50 -5.21 -5.28 -21.18
C ILE A 50 -4.73 -5.74 -19.79
N TYR A 51 -3.43 -5.91 -19.58
CA TYR A 51 -2.91 -6.46 -18.33
C TYR A 51 -3.09 -5.48 -17.16
N LYS A 52 -2.57 -4.25 -17.29
CA LYS A 52 -2.68 -3.22 -16.25
C LYS A 52 -4.04 -2.53 -16.17
N CYS A 53 -4.96 -2.85 -17.08
CA CYS A 53 -6.28 -2.24 -17.15
C CYS A 53 -6.22 -0.70 -17.22
N GLY A 54 -5.30 -0.12 -18.01
CA GLY A 54 -5.09 1.33 -18.08
C GLY A 54 -6.29 2.15 -18.61
N TYR A 55 -7.34 1.48 -19.07
CA TYR A 55 -8.63 2.08 -19.42
C TYR A 55 -9.57 2.28 -18.22
N LEU A 56 -9.21 1.74 -17.05
CA LEU A 56 -9.94 1.88 -15.81
C LEU A 56 -9.37 3.04 -14.99
N GLU A 57 -10.25 3.79 -14.34
CA GLU A 57 -9.92 4.73 -13.28
C GLU A 57 -10.21 4.07 -11.94
N MET A 58 -9.25 4.13 -11.02
CA MET A 58 -9.31 3.46 -9.72
C MET A 58 -9.23 4.51 -8.60
N PRO A 59 -10.32 5.26 -8.37
CA PRO A 59 -10.35 6.20 -7.26
C PRO A 59 -10.40 5.49 -5.91
N ASP A 60 -9.95 6.21 -4.90
CA ASP A 60 -10.02 5.77 -3.51
C ASP A 60 -11.49 5.59 -3.08
N VAL A 61 -11.73 4.55 -2.31
CA VAL A 61 -13.05 4.25 -1.75
C VAL A 61 -13.07 4.58 -0.27
N GLY A 62 -14.18 5.16 0.17
CA GLY A 62 -14.52 5.20 1.58
C GLY A 62 -15.41 4.00 1.92
N ILE A 63 -15.28 3.49 3.13
CA ILE A 63 -16.13 2.41 3.64
C ILE A 63 -16.66 2.84 5.00
N SER A 64 -17.97 2.69 5.19
CA SER A 64 -18.61 2.77 6.49
C SER A 64 -19.09 1.37 6.84
N MET A 65 -18.86 0.91 8.07
CA MET A 65 -19.29 -0.43 8.48
C MET A 65 -20.27 -0.32 9.64
N VAL A 66 -21.43 -0.95 9.49
CA VAL A 66 -22.37 -1.17 10.59
C VAL A 66 -22.20 -2.60 11.08
N SER A 67 -22.20 -2.81 12.39
CA SER A 67 -22.13 -4.14 12.97
C SER A 67 -23.27 -4.38 13.95
N SER A 68 -23.73 -5.62 14.00
CA SER A 68 -24.75 -6.05 14.94
C SER A 68 -24.41 -7.42 15.49
N LEU A 69 -24.69 -7.64 16.78
CA LEU A 69 -24.34 -8.87 17.48
C LEU A 69 -25.61 -9.65 17.78
N ARG A 70 -25.65 -10.92 17.37
CA ARG A 70 -26.73 -11.86 17.65
C ARG A 70 -26.23 -12.97 18.57
N PHE A 71 -27.05 -13.32 19.56
CA PHE A 71 -26.75 -14.45 20.45
C PHE A 71 -26.91 -15.80 19.73
N PRO A 72 -26.14 -16.82 20.14
CA PRO A 72 -26.36 -18.17 19.66
C PRO A 72 -27.79 -18.64 20.02
N ASP A 73 -28.45 -19.31 19.07
CA ASP A 73 -29.79 -19.87 19.27
C ASP A 73 -29.78 -20.98 20.35
N VAL A 74 -28.67 -21.70 20.49
CA VAL A 74 -28.48 -22.74 21.52
C VAL A 74 -27.78 -22.12 22.72
N THR A 75 -28.54 -21.87 23.79
CA THR A 75 -27.97 -21.38 25.04
C THR A 75 -27.27 -22.52 25.76
N ILE A 76 -25.94 -22.47 25.80
CA ILE A 76 -25.15 -23.38 26.63
C ILE A 76 -25.38 -23.00 28.10
N GLU A 77 -25.76 -23.97 28.94
CA GLU A 77 -25.79 -23.77 30.38
C GLU A 77 -24.40 -23.33 30.85
N SER A 78 -24.30 -22.21 31.58
CA SER A 78 -23.02 -21.66 32.07
C SER A 78 -22.14 -22.69 32.80
N ARG A 79 -22.74 -23.74 33.37
CA ARG A 79 -22.05 -24.85 34.04
C ARG A 79 -21.20 -25.72 33.12
N LYS A 80 -21.52 -25.79 31.82
CA LYS A 80 -20.81 -26.62 30.83
C LYS A 80 -19.62 -25.89 30.20
N VAL A 81 -19.53 -24.57 30.37
CA VAL A 81 -18.46 -23.75 29.81
C VAL A 81 -17.21 -23.87 30.70
N ARG A 82 -16.07 -24.25 30.10
CA ARG A 82 -14.87 -24.70 30.84
C ARG A 82 -14.28 -23.65 31.80
N TYR A 83 -14.40 -22.37 31.44
CA TYR A 83 -13.86 -21.22 32.18
C TYR A 83 -14.83 -20.63 33.22
N CYS A 84 -16.09 -21.09 33.25
CA CYS A 84 -17.07 -20.62 34.21
C CYS A 84 -17.01 -21.44 35.51
N SER A 85 -17.09 -20.78 36.66
CA SER A 85 -17.33 -21.41 37.97
C SER A 85 -18.73 -21.13 38.50
N LEU A 86 -19.16 -21.97 39.44
CA LEU A 86 -20.37 -21.75 40.24
C LEU A 86 -20.13 -20.85 41.46
N GLY A 87 -18.89 -20.38 41.67
CA GLY A 87 -18.56 -19.53 42.80
C GLY A 87 -19.10 -18.12 42.62
N ASP A 88 -19.42 -17.46 43.74
CA ASP A 88 -20.02 -16.11 43.73
C ASP A 88 -19.01 -15.00 43.40
N SER A 89 -17.71 -15.26 43.53
CA SER A 89 -16.65 -14.31 43.18
C SER A 89 -15.35 -15.05 42.88
N CYS A 90 -14.51 -14.40 42.06
CA CYS A 90 -13.13 -14.77 41.86
C CYS A 90 -12.27 -13.51 42.01
N THR A 91 -11.06 -13.66 42.54
CA THR A 91 -10.08 -12.56 42.66
C THR A 91 -9.39 -12.26 41.34
N GLY A 92 -9.60 -13.13 40.35
CA GLY A 92 -8.93 -13.06 39.08
C GLY A 92 -7.46 -13.44 39.24
N LYS A 93 -7.18 -14.69 39.62
CA LYS A 93 -5.90 -15.31 39.28
C LYS A 93 -5.99 -16.01 37.92
N ALA A 94 -4.86 -16.18 37.24
CA ALA A 94 -4.73 -16.77 35.89
C ALA A 94 -5.58 -18.03 35.66
N GLU A 95 -5.55 -18.92 36.63
CA GLU A 95 -6.12 -20.27 36.59
C GLU A 95 -7.49 -20.34 37.29
N GLU A 96 -7.95 -19.23 37.86
CA GLU A 96 -9.18 -19.17 38.63
C GLU A 96 -10.38 -19.07 37.69
N LYS A 97 -11.29 -20.05 37.79
CA LYS A 97 -12.58 -19.99 37.09
C LYS A 97 -13.47 -18.95 37.76
N CYS A 98 -14.08 -18.08 36.97
CA CYS A 98 -14.92 -16.99 37.47
C CYS A 98 -16.40 -17.21 37.14
N PRO A 99 -17.33 -16.58 37.89
CA PRO A 99 -18.73 -16.61 37.55
C PRO A 99 -18.96 -16.06 36.14
N CYS A 100 -19.88 -16.70 35.41
CA CYS A 100 -20.32 -16.23 34.11
C CYS A 100 -21.72 -15.65 34.22
N ARG A 101 -21.89 -14.45 33.67
CA ARG A 101 -23.16 -13.74 33.66
C ARG A 101 -23.67 -13.63 32.24
N ARG A 102 -24.97 -13.86 32.05
CA ARG A 102 -25.58 -13.59 30.75
C ARG A 102 -25.80 -12.09 30.60
N PHE A 103 -25.17 -11.53 29.58
CA PHE A 103 -25.31 -10.12 29.21
C PHE A 103 -26.35 -9.97 28.10
N ARG A 104 -26.83 -8.75 27.88
CA ARG A 104 -27.63 -8.38 26.70
C ARG A 104 -26.71 -7.96 25.54
N PRO A 105 -27.16 -7.99 24.26
CA PRO A 105 -26.27 -7.69 23.14
C PRO A 105 -25.70 -6.27 23.23
N GLU A 106 -26.48 -5.32 23.75
CA GLU A 106 -26.08 -3.92 23.89
C GLU A 106 -25.06 -3.69 25.01
N GLU A 107 -24.93 -4.64 25.94
CA GLU A 107 -23.91 -4.65 26.98
C GLU A 107 -22.61 -5.29 26.49
N VAL A 108 -22.68 -6.20 25.50
CA VAL A 108 -21.52 -6.93 24.98
C VAL A 108 -20.89 -6.21 23.79
N LEU A 109 -21.69 -5.58 22.93
CA LEU A 109 -21.23 -4.85 21.75
C LEU A 109 -21.26 -3.34 22.01
N ARG A 110 -20.10 -2.67 21.94
CA ARG A 110 -20.02 -1.22 21.81
C ARG A 110 -19.50 -0.88 20.42
N GLN A 111 -20.26 -0.10 19.66
CA GLN A 111 -19.82 0.36 18.35
C GLN A 111 -19.56 1.86 18.38
N ASN A 112 -18.38 2.25 17.87
CA ASN A 112 -18.02 3.63 17.54
C ASN A 112 -17.84 3.75 16.02
N GLN A 113 -17.52 4.94 15.51
CA GLN A 113 -17.36 5.18 14.07
C GLN A 113 -16.35 4.23 13.42
N ASP A 114 -15.19 4.02 14.06
CA ASP A 114 -14.08 3.26 13.48
C ASP A 114 -13.71 2.01 14.30
N THR A 115 -14.42 1.73 15.39
CA THR A 115 -14.12 0.59 16.27
C THR A 115 -15.34 -0.19 16.71
N ILE A 116 -15.16 -1.50 16.85
CA ILE A 116 -16.14 -2.44 17.39
C ILE A 116 -15.53 -3.10 18.61
N ASN A 117 -16.12 -2.86 19.78
CA ASN A 117 -15.66 -3.47 21.02
C ASN A 117 -16.60 -4.60 21.41
N LEU A 118 -16.05 -5.80 21.52
CA LEU A 118 -16.73 -6.98 21.99
C LEU A 118 -16.25 -7.32 23.41
N VAL A 119 -17.08 -7.07 24.41
CA VAL A 119 -16.75 -7.34 25.82
C VAL A 119 -16.68 -8.85 26.05
N THR A 120 -15.58 -9.31 26.67
CA THR A 120 -15.36 -10.71 27.03
C THR A 120 -15.37 -10.92 28.55
N SER A 121 -15.06 -9.89 29.32
CA SER A 121 -15.16 -9.91 30.79
C SER A 121 -15.37 -8.52 31.40
N LEU A 122 -15.95 -8.47 32.59
CA LEU A 122 -16.03 -7.26 33.41
C LEU A 122 -15.35 -7.48 34.75
N ALA A 123 -14.48 -6.55 35.15
CA ALA A 123 -13.89 -6.52 36.48
C ALA A 123 -14.49 -5.36 37.29
N TYR A 124 -15.19 -5.68 38.36
CA TYR A 124 -15.81 -4.70 39.23
C TYR A 124 -14.79 -4.23 40.27
N ILE A 125 -14.77 -2.93 40.51
CA ILE A 125 -13.81 -2.29 41.41
C ILE A 125 -14.54 -1.87 42.67
N ASP A 126 -13.94 -2.16 43.82
CA ASP A 126 -14.46 -1.69 45.11
C ASP A 126 -14.02 -0.25 45.42
N ASP A 127 -14.49 0.27 46.55
CA ASP A 127 -14.16 1.62 47.01
C ASP A 127 -12.65 1.81 47.31
N SER A 128 -11.87 0.72 47.42
CA SER A 128 -10.42 0.77 47.62
C SER A 128 -9.64 0.86 46.31
N GLY A 129 -10.30 0.71 45.17
CA GLY A 129 -9.67 0.68 43.85
C GLY A 129 -9.20 -0.72 43.42
N ASP A 130 -9.43 -1.74 44.25
CA ASP A 130 -9.05 -3.12 43.96
C ASP A 130 -10.15 -3.86 43.20
N VAL A 131 -9.76 -4.91 42.47
CA VAL A 131 -10.70 -5.75 41.72
C VAL A 131 -11.46 -6.65 42.70
N ALA A 132 -12.71 -6.27 42.98
CA ALA A 132 -13.59 -6.97 43.91
C ALA A 132 -14.12 -8.29 43.36
N ARG A 133 -14.46 -8.32 42.06
CA ARG A 133 -14.96 -9.52 41.37
C ARG A 133 -14.77 -9.40 39.86
N VAL A 134 -14.62 -10.53 39.18
CA VAL A 134 -14.61 -10.61 37.71
C VAL A 134 -15.75 -11.51 37.23
N GLU A 135 -16.49 -11.06 36.21
CA GLU A 135 -17.54 -11.82 35.54
C GLU A 135 -17.16 -12.04 34.07
N TYR A 136 -17.25 -13.29 33.57
CA TYR A 136 -17.03 -13.59 32.15
C TYR A 136 -18.34 -13.57 31.36
N VAL A 137 -18.26 -13.18 30.09
CA VAL A 137 -19.32 -13.39 29.12
C VAL A 137 -19.30 -14.86 28.68
N PRO A 138 -20.35 -15.65 28.94
CA PRO A 138 -20.38 -17.04 28.55
C PRO A 138 -20.53 -17.17 27.04
N ASP A 139 -19.75 -18.08 26.49
CA ASP A 139 -19.86 -18.58 25.12
C ASP A 139 -19.74 -17.50 24.02
N VAL A 140 -18.95 -16.46 24.29
CA VAL A 140 -18.75 -15.31 23.37
C VAL A 140 -18.29 -15.74 21.98
N GLU A 141 -17.59 -16.87 21.86
CA GLU A 141 -17.10 -17.43 20.61
C GLU A 141 -18.21 -17.92 19.67
N ASN A 142 -19.39 -18.24 20.19
CA ASN A 142 -20.53 -18.67 19.39
C ASN A 142 -21.47 -17.53 19.01
N TYR A 143 -21.12 -16.29 19.37
CA TYR A 143 -21.92 -15.13 18.99
C TYR A 143 -21.74 -14.87 17.51
N GLU A 144 -22.82 -14.44 16.87
CA GLU A 144 -22.87 -14.13 15.45
C GLU A 144 -22.74 -12.63 15.26
N LEU A 145 -21.67 -12.20 14.60
CA LEU A 145 -21.42 -10.82 14.23
C LEU A 145 -21.87 -10.62 12.78
N LEU A 146 -22.93 -9.83 12.61
CA LEU A 146 -23.38 -9.32 11.32
C LEU A 146 -22.51 -8.11 10.95
N LEU A 147 -21.92 -8.14 9.75
CA LEU A 147 -21.12 -7.04 9.21
C LEU A 147 -21.79 -6.49 7.95
N GLU A 148 -22.09 -5.19 7.97
CA GLU A 148 -22.77 -4.50 6.87
C GLU A 148 -21.88 -3.37 6.33
N PRO A 149 -20.94 -3.69 5.41
CA PRO A 149 -20.11 -2.67 4.81
C PRO A 149 -20.91 -1.85 3.79
N THR A 150 -20.80 -0.54 3.82
CA THR A 150 -21.29 0.37 2.79
C THR A 150 -20.10 1.04 2.13
N VAL A 151 -19.92 0.80 0.85
CA VAL A 151 -18.80 1.35 0.09
C VAL A 151 -19.27 2.56 -0.69
N PHE A 152 -18.51 3.65 -0.63
CA PHE A 152 -18.78 4.84 -1.40
C PHE A 152 -17.51 5.31 -2.11
N GLN A 153 -17.67 5.72 -3.37
CA GLN A 153 -16.57 6.23 -4.17
C GLN A 153 -16.31 7.70 -3.80
N LYS A 154 -15.07 8.04 -3.45
CA LYS A 154 -14.71 9.42 -3.12
C LYS A 154 -14.21 10.11 -4.39
N HIS A 155 -15.11 10.82 -5.07
CA HIS A 155 -14.69 11.65 -6.20
C HIS A 155 -14.02 12.93 -5.71
N HIS A 156 -12.82 13.22 -6.21
CA HIS A 156 -12.14 14.50 -5.95
C HIS A 156 -12.75 15.68 -6.74
N VAL A 157 -13.60 15.40 -7.73
CA VAL A 157 -14.21 16.42 -8.57
C VAL A 157 -15.52 16.90 -7.93
N PRO A 158 -15.62 18.18 -7.54
CA PRO A 158 -16.85 18.72 -6.96
C PRO A 158 -18.00 18.61 -7.96
N GLY A 159 -19.15 18.08 -7.49
CA GLY A 159 -20.37 17.94 -8.29
C GLY A 159 -20.58 16.56 -8.92
N MET A 160 -19.63 15.62 -8.81
CA MET A 160 -19.92 14.23 -9.12
C MET A 160 -20.70 13.57 -7.96
N VAL A 161 -21.74 12.81 -8.31
CA VAL A 161 -22.53 12.06 -7.32
C VAL A 161 -21.68 10.88 -6.86
N ASN A 162 -21.47 10.76 -5.56
CA ASN A 162 -20.79 9.58 -5.00
C ASN A 162 -21.68 8.35 -5.26
N GLU A 163 -21.14 7.38 -6.00
CA GLU A 163 -21.79 6.09 -6.12
C GLU A 163 -21.66 5.36 -4.78
N VAL A 164 -22.80 4.92 -4.25
CA VAL A 164 -22.88 4.17 -2.99
C VAL A 164 -23.30 2.75 -3.32
N VAL A 165 -22.41 1.80 -3.05
CA VAL A 165 -22.68 0.37 -3.18
C VAL A 165 -23.00 -0.17 -1.79
N GLN A 166 -24.25 -0.59 -1.61
CA GLN A 166 -24.73 -1.15 -0.34
C GLN A 166 -24.21 -2.58 -0.13
N GLY A 167 -23.91 -2.94 1.12
CA GLY A 167 -23.24 -4.19 1.49
C GLY A 167 -23.89 -5.45 0.97
N TYR A 168 -25.23 -5.53 0.98
CA TYR A 168 -25.95 -6.72 0.51
C TYR A 168 -25.76 -7.04 -0.99
N ARG A 169 -25.17 -6.12 -1.77
CA ARG A 169 -24.84 -6.33 -3.19
C ARG A 169 -23.40 -6.80 -3.39
N ILE A 170 -22.60 -6.83 -2.34
CA ILE A 170 -21.17 -7.12 -2.39
C ILE A 170 -20.93 -8.42 -1.62
N GLN A 171 -20.27 -9.37 -2.26
CA GLN A 171 -19.94 -10.62 -1.59
C GLN A 171 -18.69 -10.45 -0.72
N GLY A 172 -18.80 -10.74 0.57
CA GLY A 172 -17.66 -10.78 1.47
C GLY A 172 -16.94 -12.10 1.48
N ARG A 173 -15.63 -12.04 1.69
CA ARG A 173 -14.78 -13.21 1.95
C ARG A 173 -13.89 -12.90 3.14
N LEU A 174 -13.72 -13.87 4.03
CA LEU A 174 -12.80 -13.75 5.15
C LEU A 174 -11.48 -14.44 4.81
N PHE A 175 -10.38 -13.71 4.88
CA PHE A 175 -9.03 -14.25 4.73
C PHE A 175 -8.64 -15.00 6.02
N VAL A 176 -8.09 -16.21 5.85
CA VAL A 176 -7.61 -17.08 6.93
C VAL A 176 -6.12 -17.30 6.72
N GLY A 177 -5.30 -16.70 7.58
CA GLY A 177 -3.85 -16.67 7.44
C GLY A 177 -3.24 -15.48 8.17
N SER A 178 -1.94 -15.26 7.98
CA SER A 178 -1.25 -14.06 8.46
C SER A 178 -0.36 -13.53 7.34
N ARG A 179 -0.36 -12.22 7.09
CA ARG A 179 0.47 -11.62 6.04
C ARG A 179 1.94 -11.60 6.49
N GLY A 180 2.72 -12.54 5.95
CA GLY A 180 4.16 -12.62 6.20
C GLY A 180 4.58 -13.62 7.28
N GLU A 181 3.63 -14.30 7.93
CA GLU A 181 3.90 -15.42 8.83
C GLU A 181 3.35 -16.73 8.25
N ALA A 182 3.99 -17.85 8.59
CA ALA A 182 3.51 -19.16 8.18
C ALA A 182 2.15 -19.47 8.85
N PRO A 183 1.15 -19.99 8.13
CA PRO A 183 -0.11 -20.38 8.72
C PRO A 183 0.07 -21.39 9.86
N ASN A 184 -0.71 -21.24 10.93
CA ASN A 184 -0.68 -22.16 12.06
C ASN A 184 -1.70 -23.30 11.89
N GLN A 185 -1.70 -24.26 12.81
CA GLN A 185 -2.62 -25.40 12.78
C GLN A 185 -4.10 -24.98 12.82
N ILE A 186 -4.43 -23.88 13.52
CA ILE A 186 -5.79 -23.35 13.63
C ILE A 186 -6.26 -22.88 12.25
N HIS A 187 -5.42 -22.16 11.49
CA HIS A 187 -5.72 -21.75 10.12
C HIS A 187 -6.01 -22.96 9.22
N HIS A 188 -5.14 -23.97 9.24
CA HIS A 188 -5.35 -25.18 8.44
C HIS A 188 -6.62 -25.94 8.83
N GLN A 189 -6.93 -26.01 10.13
CA GLN A 189 -8.15 -26.64 10.61
C GLN A 189 -9.40 -25.89 10.15
N LEU A 190 -9.41 -24.55 10.24
CA LEU A 190 -10.51 -23.72 9.80
C LEU A 190 -10.75 -23.84 8.29
N CYS A 191 -9.69 -23.74 7.48
CA CYS A 191 -9.78 -23.95 6.02
C CYS A 191 -10.32 -25.34 5.67
N LYS A 192 -9.84 -26.39 6.36
CA LYS A 192 -10.28 -27.78 6.16
C LYS A 192 -11.74 -28.01 6.59
N GLU A 193 -12.20 -27.34 7.64
CA GLU A 193 -13.58 -27.41 8.08
C GLU A 193 -14.51 -26.75 7.06
N LYS A 194 -14.14 -25.55 6.61
CA LYS A 194 -14.92 -24.77 5.64
C LYS A 194 -14.89 -25.38 4.24
N SER A 195 -13.82 -26.07 3.85
CA SER A 195 -13.75 -26.77 2.56
C SER A 195 -14.74 -27.94 2.43
N LYS A 196 -15.33 -28.42 3.53
CA LYS A 196 -16.38 -29.45 3.49
C LYS A 196 -17.71 -28.90 2.97
N VAL A 197 -17.93 -27.60 3.14
CA VAL A 197 -19.08 -26.90 2.56
C VAL A 197 -18.73 -26.57 1.12
N LYS A 198 -19.65 -26.87 0.19
CA LYS A 198 -19.47 -26.51 -1.22
C LYS A 198 -19.27 -25.00 -1.30
N ASP A 199 -18.19 -24.57 -1.95
CA ASP A 199 -17.85 -23.15 -2.10
C ASP A 199 -17.63 -22.46 -0.73
N GLY A 200 -17.10 -23.19 0.26
CA GLY A 200 -16.82 -22.66 1.59
C GLY A 200 -15.39 -22.20 1.83
N ALA A 201 -14.41 -22.66 1.03
CA ALA A 201 -13.00 -22.28 1.16
C ALA A 201 -12.25 -22.28 -0.18
N TRP A 202 -11.51 -21.20 -0.48
CA TRP A 202 -10.77 -21.03 -1.74
C TRP A 202 -9.32 -20.57 -1.53
N ALA A 203 -8.41 -20.95 -2.42
CA ALA A 203 -7.02 -20.50 -2.44
C ALA A 203 -6.86 -19.04 -2.91
N HIS A 204 -7.82 -18.56 -3.69
CA HIS A 204 -7.86 -17.20 -4.23
C HIS A 204 -9.28 -16.65 -4.14
N PRO A 205 -9.47 -15.31 -4.03
CA PRO A 205 -10.81 -14.69 -4.08
C PRO A 205 -11.59 -14.97 -5.36
N GLU A 206 -10.99 -15.61 -6.37
CA GLU A 206 -11.63 -15.91 -7.65
C GLU A 206 -12.11 -17.36 -7.78
N GLY A 207 -11.86 -18.22 -6.77
CA GLY A 207 -12.59 -19.49 -6.67
C GLY A 207 -11.84 -20.77 -7.12
N GLN A 208 -10.74 -21.10 -6.46
CA GLN A 208 -10.16 -22.45 -6.51
C GLN A 208 -10.29 -23.09 -5.13
N ASN A 209 -11.06 -24.16 -4.99
CA ASN A 209 -11.26 -24.78 -3.67
C ASN A 209 -9.93 -25.24 -3.05
N THR A 210 -9.76 -24.99 -1.75
CA THR A 210 -8.58 -25.42 -0.99
C THR A 210 -8.98 -25.86 0.42
N SER A 211 -8.23 -26.80 0.98
CA SER A 211 -8.31 -27.18 2.39
C SER A 211 -7.10 -26.73 3.19
N GLN A 212 -6.13 -26.06 2.55
CA GLN A 212 -4.89 -25.60 3.16
C GLN A 212 -4.91 -24.07 3.28
N ALA A 213 -4.42 -23.56 4.41
CA ALA A 213 -4.17 -22.14 4.60
C ALA A 213 -2.89 -21.71 3.85
N PRO A 214 -2.79 -20.45 3.37
CA PRO A 214 -3.82 -19.42 3.46
C PRO A 214 -5.03 -19.72 2.56
N CYS A 215 -6.22 -19.36 3.04
CA CYS A 215 -7.46 -19.53 2.27
C CYS A 215 -8.42 -18.36 2.48
N TYR A 216 -9.44 -18.27 1.64
CA TYR A 216 -10.56 -17.35 1.75
C TYR A 216 -11.80 -18.18 2.05
N ILE A 217 -12.58 -17.82 3.06
CA ILE A 217 -13.80 -18.53 3.44
C ILE A 217 -15.04 -17.66 3.28
N SER A 218 -16.16 -18.30 3.01
CA SER A 218 -17.47 -17.63 3.02
C SER A 218 -17.93 -17.34 4.45
N SER A 219 -18.96 -16.50 4.58
CA SER A 219 -19.66 -16.27 5.83
C SER A 219 -20.27 -17.55 6.43
N ASP A 220 -20.45 -17.56 7.75
CA ASP A 220 -21.13 -18.64 8.49
C ASP A 220 -22.62 -18.68 8.18
N GLY A 221 -23.19 -17.51 7.86
CA GLY A 221 -24.56 -17.34 7.42
C GLY A 221 -24.71 -16.04 6.63
N ASN A 222 -25.86 -15.89 5.99
CA ASN A 222 -26.19 -14.69 5.24
C ASN A 222 -27.59 -14.20 5.67
N VAL A 223 -27.68 -12.94 6.05
CA VAL A 223 -28.95 -12.29 6.43
C VAL A 223 -29.17 -11.12 5.48
N LEU A 224 -30.18 -11.23 4.61
CA LEU A 224 -30.53 -10.20 3.62
C LEU A 224 -29.37 -9.80 2.69
N GLY A 225 -28.48 -10.73 2.36
CA GLY A 225 -27.29 -10.47 1.54
C GLY A 225 -26.06 -10.07 2.36
N ASN A 226 -26.20 -9.70 3.62
CA ASN A 226 -25.09 -9.32 4.50
C ASN A 226 -24.45 -10.55 5.15
N ASP A 227 -23.14 -10.46 5.37
CA ASP A 227 -22.33 -11.57 5.87
C ASP A 227 -22.36 -11.65 7.40
N VAL A 228 -22.60 -12.86 7.90
CA VAL A 228 -22.60 -13.18 9.34
C VAL A 228 -21.44 -14.11 9.64
N PHE A 229 -20.63 -13.75 10.64
CA PHE A 229 -19.52 -14.58 11.10
C PHE A 229 -19.65 -14.88 12.58
N LYS A 230 -19.30 -16.10 12.98
CA LYS A 230 -19.12 -16.40 14.39
C LYS A 230 -17.84 -15.78 14.89
N VAL A 231 -17.84 -15.30 16.13
CA VAL A 231 -16.65 -14.77 16.79
C VAL A 231 -15.52 -15.81 16.80
N SER A 232 -15.82 -17.09 16.98
CA SER A 232 -14.86 -18.21 16.82
C SER A 232 -14.24 -18.29 15.43
N THR A 233 -15.03 -18.08 14.38
CA THR A 233 -14.51 -18.05 12.99
C THR A 233 -13.53 -16.89 12.81
N LEU A 234 -13.84 -15.71 13.35
CA LEU A 234 -12.97 -14.51 13.29
C LEU A 234 -11.68 -14.70 14.11
N LEU A 235 -11.78 -15.30 15.30
CA LEU A 235 -10.63 -15.66 16.12
C LEU A 235 -9.75 -16.73 15.44
N GLY A 236 -10.41 -17.72 14.83
CA GLY A 236 -9.75 -18.78 14.09
C GLY A 236 -9.05 -18.28 12.83
N SER A 237 -9.54 -17.21 12.18
CA SER A 237 -8.89 -16.61 11.01
C SER A 237 -7.60 -15.86 11.39
N MET A 238 -7.55 -15.28 12.59
CA MET A 238 -6.33 -14.73 13.22
C MET A 238 -5.42 -15.82 13.81
N GLY A 239 -5.90 -17.06 13.91
CA GLY A 239 -5.15 -18.17 14.47
C GLY A 239 -4.94 -18.08 15.98
N ILE A 240 -5.89 -17.48 16.69
CA ILE A 240 -5.84 -17.29 18.15
C ILE A 240 -7.03 -17.96 18.84
N SER A 241 -6.84 -18.38 20.09
CA SER A 241 -7.91 -18.76 21.01
C SER A 241 -7.99 -17.77 22.17
N LEU A 242 -9.20 -17.46 22.64
CA LEU A 242 -9.38 -16.59 23.82
C LEU A 242 -8.77 -17.19 25.10
N ASP A 243 -8.60 -18.50 25.15
CA ASP A 243 -7.98 -19.20 26.28
C ASP A 243 -6.44 -19.27 26.16
N ASP A 244 -5.86 -18.78 25.05
CA ASP A 244 -4.40 -18.74 24.90
C ASP A 244 -3.78 -17.67 25.81
N MET A 245 -2.62 -18.02 26.39
CA MET A 245 -1.81 -17.10 27.21
C MET A 245 -0.71 -16.39 26.40
N ARG A 246 -0.51 -16.78 25.13
CA ARG A 246 0.69 -16.43 24.34
C ARG A 246 0.78 -14.96 23.95
N GLY A 247 -0.32 -14.22 23.96
CA GLY A 247 -0.36 -12.84 23.46
C GLY A 247 0.03 -11.76 24.49
N VAL A 248 -0.21 -12.00 25.78
CA VAL A 248 -0.16 -10.93 26.81
C VAL A 248 0.87 -11.18 27.89
N ALA A 249 1.08 -12.44 28.28
CA ALA A 249 1.96 -12.79 29.39
C ALA A 249 3.43 -12.37 29.18
N VAL A 250 3.86 -12.20 27.92
CA VAL A 250 5.25 -11.83 27.59
C VAL A 250 5.61 -10.41 28.05
N TYR A 251 4.63 -9.50 28.16
CA TYR A 251 4.91 -8.08 28.37
C TYR A 251 4.58 -7.54 29.76
N THR A 252 3.62 -8.14 30.46
CA THR A 252 3.26 -7.76 31.82
C THR A 252 3.84 -8.70 32.87
N GLY A 253 4.37 -9.87 32.46
CA GLY A 253 4.79 -10.94 33.38
C GLY A 253 3.62 -11.62 34.08
N GLU A 254 2.37 -11.24 33.74
CA GLU A 254 1.17 -11.84 34.30
C GLU A 254 0.65 -12.92 33.37
N ASN A 255 0.53 -14.14 33.88
CA ASN A 255 -0.15 -15.23 33.16
C ASN A 255 -1.65 -14.89 33.09
N ARG A 256 -2.10 -14.23 32.04
CA ARG A 256 -3.53 -13.95 31.82
C ARG A 256 -3.93 -14.43 30.42
N THR A 257 -5.13 -15.00 30.32
CA THR A 257 -5.71 -15.39 29.03
C THR A 257 -6.19 -14.17 28.26
N LEU A 258 -6.22 -14.27 26.93
CA LEU A 258 -6.74 -13.21 26.04
C LEU A 258 -8.17 -12.81 26.39
N ARG A 259 -9.00 -13.77 26.83
CA ARG A 259 -10.37 -13.54 27.32
C ARG A 259 -10.44 -12.48 28.42
N ARG A 260 -9.46 -12.50 29.32
CA ARG A 260 -9.43 -11.62 30.48
C ARG A 260 -8.72 -10.31 30.21
N SER A 261 -7.62 -10.37 29.49
CA SER A 261 -6.81 -9.20 29.20
C SER A 261 -7.44 -8.29 28.14
N GLY A 262 -8.29 -8.86 27.29
CA GLY A 262 -8.64 -8.24 26.03
C GLY A 262 -7.46 -8.15 25.08
N PHE A 263 -7.72 -7.71 23.85
CA PHE A 263 -6.70 -7.36 22.86
C PHE A 263 -7.32 -6.46 21.78
N THR A 264 -6.46 -5.84 20.98
CA THR A 264 -6.91 -5.07 19.82
C THR A 264 -6.66 -5.88 18.55
N ALA A 265 -7.68 -6.01 17.71
CA ALA A 265 -7.62 -6.59 16.37
C ALA A 265 -7.72 -5.47 15.33
N LEU A 266 -6.97 -5.59 14.25
CA LEU A 266 -7.07 -4.75 13.06
C LEU A 266 -7.90 -5.51 12.02
N LEU A 267 -9.04 -4.94 11.61
CA LEU A 267 -9.83 -5.43 10.50
C LEU A 267 -9.48 -4.63 9.25
N SER A 268 -8.63 -5.20 8.39
CA SER A 268 -8.39 -4.66 7.05
C SER A 268 -9.50 -5.11 6.11
N LEU A 269 -10.24 -4.15 5.58
CA LEU A 269 -11.37 -4.40 4.67
C LEU A 269 -10.98 -3.94 3.27
N GLU A 270 -10.68 -4.86 2.37
CA GLU A 270 -10.20 -4.57 1.02
C GLU A 270 -11.30 -4.80 -0.02
N VAL A 271 -11.79 -3.73 -0.65
CA VAL A 271 -12.81 -3.81 -1.72
C VAL A 271 -12.15 -3.84 -3.09
N ARG A 272 -12.60 -4.74 -3.97
CA ARG A 272 -12.14 -4.82 -5.35
C ARG A 272 -13.29 -5.19 -6.29
N ASN A 273 -13.24 -4.66 -7.50
CA ASN A 273 -14.15 -5.02 -8.61
C ASN A 273 -13.40 -5.17 -9.95
N TYR A 274 -12.09 -5.42 -9.88
CA TYR A 274 -11.28 -5.68 -11.06
C TYR A 274 -10.24 -6.77 -10.79
N ALA A 275 -9.81 -7.43 -11.85
CA ALA A 275 -8.67 -8.34 -11.83
C ALA A 275 -7.79 -8.09 -13.05
N TYR A 276 -6.49 -8.24 -12.86
CA TYR A 276 -5.53 -8.19 -13.96
C TYR A 276 -5.92 -9.21 -15.04
N TRP A 277 -5.76 -8.83 -16.31
CA TRP A 277 -6.19 -9.59 -17.50
C TRP A 277 -7.70 -9.74 -17.71
N ARG A 278 -8.54 -9.71 -16.66
CA ARG A 278 -10.00 -9.86 -16.79
C ARG A 278 -10.72 -8.53 -16.92
N GLY A 279 -10.14 -7.45 -16.41
CA GLY A 279 -10.81 -6.14 -16.34
C GLY A 279 -11.80 -6.10 -15.19
N LEU A 280 -12.99 -5.57 -15.44
CA LEU A 280 -14.05 -5.48 -14.44
C LEU A 280 -14.62 -6.86 -14.12
N ILE A 281 -14.79 -7.13 -12.83
CA ILE A 281 -15.42 -8.32 -12.26
C ILE A 281 -16.47 -7.89 -11.23
N ASP A 282 -17.28 -8.83 -10.77
CA ASP A 282 -18.25 -8.53 -9.70
C ASP A 282 -17.54 -7.98 -8.47
N THR A 283 -18.15 -6.98 -7.84
CA THR A 283 -17.56 -6.33 -6.66
C THR A 283 -17.60 -7.31 -5.49
N TYR A 284 -16.45 -7.51 -4.86
CA TYR A 284 -16.32 -8.28 -3.64
C TYR A 284 -15.45 -7.52 -2.65
N TYR A 285 -15.54 -7.89 -1.38
CA TYR A 285 -14.64 -7.40 -0.36
C TYR A 285 -13.97 -8.56 0.36
N VAL A 286 -12.73 -8.34 0.78
CA VAL A 286 -11.94 -9.26 1.58
C VAL A 286 -11.76 -8.65 2.97
N MET A 287 -12.23 -9.35 3.99
CA MET A 287 -11.92 -9.05 5.38
C MET A 287 -10.66 -9.81 5.78
N ASP A 288 -9.74 -9.11 6.39
CA ASP A 288 -8.51 -9.65 6.92
C ASP A 288 -8.36 -9.18 8.36
N PHE A 289 -8.45 -10.11 9.29
CA PHE A 289 -8.30 -9.82 10.72
C PHE A 289 -6.87 -10.16 11.13
N GLU A 290 -6.19 -9.17 11.69
CA GLU A 290 -4.85 -9.32 12.24
C GLU A 290 -4.84 -8.84 13.70
N MET A 291 -4.08 -9.50 14.57
CA MET A 291 -3.89 -8.97 15.92
C MET A 291 -2.96 -7.74 15.85
N ALA A 292 -3.40 -6.60 16.39
CA ALA A 292 -2.69 -5.33 16.26
C ALA A 292 -1.41 -5.28 17.12
N GLY A 293 -0.36 -5.93 16.65
CA GLY A 293 0.97 -5.95 17.27
C GLY A 293 0.99 -6.46 18.71
N ARG A 294 2.20 -6.61 19.26
CA ARG A 294 2.40 -7.04 20.65
C ARG A 294 2.28 -5.90 21.66
N ASN A 295 1.46 -4.89 21.35
CA ASN A 295 1.36 -3.70 22.17
C ASN A 295 0.42 -3.94 23.35
N LYS A 296 0.80 -3.39 24.52
CA LYS A 296 0.14 -3.50 25.83
C LYS A 296 -1.27 -2.87 25.89
N HIS A 297 -1.93 -2.66 24.75
CA HIS A 297 -3.26 -2.07 24.69
C HIS A 297 -4.29 -3.13 25.08
N HIS A 298 -4.35 -3.37 26.38
CA HIS A 298 -5.55 -3.82 27.04
C HIS A 298 -6.62 -2.79 26.74
N PHE A 299 -7.64 -3.19 25.99
CA PHE A 299 -8.84 -2.38 25.92
C PHE A 299 -9.54 -2.52 27.27
N SER A 300 -9.52 -1.44 28.05
CA SER A 300 -10.30 -1.30 29.27
C SER A 300 -11.09 -0.01 29.23
N GLN A 301 -12.40 -0.09 29.38
CA GLN A 301 -13.27 1.08 29.54
C GLN A 301 -13.99 1.01 30.88
N TYR A 302 -14.16 2.17 31.51
CA TYR A 302 -14.97 2.30 32.71
C TYR A 302 -16.45 2.34 32.32
N ALA A 303 -17.22 1.43 32.88
CA ALA A 303 -18.67 1.40 32.76
C ALA A 303 -19.32 1.52 34.14
N THR A 304 -20.41 2.28 34.20
CA THR A 304 -21.27 2.32 35.39
C THR A 304 -22.39 1.30 35.22
N VAL A 305 -22.33 0.23 36.00
CA VAL A 305 -23.32 -0.84 35.95
C VAL A 305 -24.34 -0.62 37.07
N LYS A 306 -25.60 -0.40 36.71
CA LYS A 306 -26.69 -0.30 37.69
C LYS A 306 -27.17 -1.69 38.07
N ARG A 307 -27.04 -2.06 39.35
CA ARG A 307 -27.54 -3.32 39.91
C ARG A 307 -28.50 -3.02 41.06
N GLY A 308 -29.78 -2.93 40.75
CA GLY A 308 -30.77 -2.38 41.68
C GLY A 308 -30.51 -0.89 41.92
N ASP A 309 -30.41 -0.49 43.19
CA ASP A 309 -30.15 0.91 43.58
C ASP A 309 -28.65 1.27 43.66
N ARG A 310 -27.75 0.31 43.41
CA ARG A 310 -26.31 0.54 43.47
C ARG A 310 -25.73 0.76 42.06
N VAL A 311 -24.88 1.77 41.95
CA VAL A 311 -24.03 2.02 40.78
C VAL A 311 -22.66 1.45 41.12
N GLU A 312 -22.22 0.44 40.37
CA GLU A 312 -20.89 -0.14 40.53
C GLU A 312 -20.00 0.30 39.37
N LEU A 313 -18.73 0.59 39.66
CA LEU A 313 -17.72 0.86 38.64
C LEU A 313 -17.14 -0.47 38.16
N ALA A 314 -17.16 -0.68 36.85
CA ALA A 314 -16.59 -1.86 36.22
C ALA A 314 -15.61 -1.49 35.12
N HIS A 315 -14.50 -2.22 35.03
CA HIS A 315 -13.61 -2.26 33.87
C HIS A 315 -14.13 -3.31 32.89
N GLU A 316 -14.51 -2.90 31.69
CA GLU A 316 -14.85 -3.78 30.58
C GLU A 316 -13.56 -4.20 29.85
N TYR A 317 -13.27 -5.49 29.78
CA TYR A 317 -12.20 -6.04 28.94
C TYR A 317 -12.81 -6.78 27.76
N GLY A 318 -12.17 -6.68 26.60
CA GLY A 318 -12.73 -7.23 25.38
C GLY A 318 -11.80 -7.24 24.18
N ILE A 319 -12.38 -7.60 23.04
CA ILE A 319 -11.76 -7.50 21.72
C ILE A 319 -12.13 -6.14 21.14
N ASN A 320 -11.15 -5.25 20.99
CA ASN A 320 -11.33 -4.00 20.29
C ASN A 320 -10.93 -4.18 18.82
N VAL A 321 -11.88 -4.20 17.92
CA VAL A 321 -11.65 -4.31 16.47
C VAL A 321 -11.57 -2.92 15.88
N VAL A 322 -10.41 -2.51 15.40
CA VAL A 322 -10.18 -1.26 14.67
C VAL A 322 -10.37 -1.53 13.18
N ILE A 323 -11.24 -0.76 12.53
CA ILE A 323 -11.57 -0.95 11.12
C ILE A 323 -10.61 -0.10 10.27
N ALA A 324 -9.87 -0.75 9.38
CA ALA A 324 -8.98 -0.13 8.41
C ALA A 324 -9.53 -0.35 7.00
N PRO A 325 -10.33 0.60 6.47
CA PRO A 325 -10.87 0.48 5.13
C PRO A 325 -9.76 0.64 4.07
N SER A 326 -9.81 -0.20 3.03
CA SER A 326 -8.85 -0.20 1.94
C SER A 326 -9.48 -0.70 0.64
N GLY A 327 -8.74 -0.58 -0.46
CA GLY A 327 -9.13 -1.07 -1.77
C GLY A 327 -9.49 0.04 -2.74
N THR A 328 -9.98 -0.38 -3.91
CA THR A 328 -10.32 0.51 -5.03
C THR A 328 -11.48 -0.09 -5.82
N ILE A 329 -12.39 0.78 -6.25
CA ILE A 329 -13.44 0.43 -7.20
C ILE A 329 -13.05 1.03 -8.54
N ALA A 330 -12.68 0.16 -9.47
CA ALA A 330 -12.38 0.52 -10.84
C ALA A 330 -13.68 0.86 -11.59
N SER A 331 -13.63 1.93 -12.37
CA SER A 331 -14.70 2.33 -13.29
C SER A 331 -14.11 2.62 -14.67
N LEU A 332 -14.90 2.42 -15.73
CA LEU A 332 -14.44 2.69 -17.08
C LEU A 332 -14.28 4.20 -17.30
N SER A 333 -13.05 4.67 -17.51
CA SER A 333 -12.76 6.08 -17.74
C SER A 333 -12.15 6.30 -19.11
N ARG A 334 -12.92 7.00 -19.96
CA ARG A 334 -12.45 7.38 -21.30
C ARG A 334 -11.22 8.28 -21.23
N GLN A 335 -11.11 9.10 -20.18
CA GLN A 335 -9.95 9.97 -19.98
C GLN A 335 -8.70 9.15 -19.67
N SER A 336 -8.77 8.16 -18.78
CA SER A 336 -7.64 7.26 -18.49
C SER A 336 -7.18 6.53 -19.75
N PHE A 337 -8.11 6.01 -20.54
CA PHE A 337 -7.78 5.37 -21.82
C PHE A 337 -7.07 6.32 -22.80
N LEU A 338 -7.59 7.55 -22.98
CA LEU A 338 -6.97 8.56 -23.84
C LEU A 338 -5.58 8.98 -23.34
N ASN A 339 -5.40 9.08 -22.02
CA ASN A 339 -4.11 9.39 -21.42
C ASN A 339 -3.08 8.28 -21.72
N VAL A 340 -3.46 7.00 -21.57
CA VAL A 340 -2.60 5.86 -21.89
C VAL A 340 -2.25 5.85 -23.38
N MET A 341 -3.23 6.07 -24.27
CA MET A 341 -2.99 6.17 -25.71
C MET A 341 -2.07 7.34 -26.07
N THR A 342 -2.24 8.50 -25.45
CA THR A 342 -1.39 9.68 -25.71
C THR A 342 0.04 9.45 -25.23
N ASN A 343 0.22 8.88 -24.03
CA ASN A 343 1.55 8.53 -23.52
C ASN A 343 2.27 7.51 -24.42
N SER A 344 1.51 6.63 -25.09
CA SER A 344 2.07 5.68 -26.05
C SER A 344 2.64 6.32 -27.32
N LEU A 345 2.08 7.45 -27.77
CA LEU A 345 2.61 8.23 -28.91
C LEU A 345 3.98 8.84 -28.57
N GLY A 346 4.23 9.15 -27.29
CA GLY A 346 5.54 9.56 -26.80
C GLY A 346 6.59 8.47 -26.98
N LEU A 347 6.26 7.22 -26.63
CA LEU A 347 7.16 6.07 -26.81
C LEU A 347 7.50 5.83 -28.29
N LEU A 348 6.53 6.04 -29.17
CA LEU A 348 6.74 5.95 -30.62
C LEU A 348 7.79 6.96 -31.10
N THR A 349 7.74 8.18 -30.57
CA THR A 349 8.72 9.24 -30.86
C THR A 349 10.11 8.82 -30.38
N VAL A 350 10.23 8.27 -29.18
CA VAL A 350 11.51 7.76 -28.67
C VAL A 350 12.09 6.66 -29.57
N ALA A 351 11.26 5.73 -30.05
CA ALA A 351 11.71 4.71 -31.00
C ALA A 351 12.24 5.32 -32.30
N THR A 352 11.58 6.35 -32.85
CA THR A 352 12.10 7.04 -34.04
C THR A 352 13.45 7.72 -33.78
N MET A 353 13.67 8.27 -32.58
CA MET A 353 14.96 8.85 -32.20
C MET A 353 16.06 7.78 -32.12
N VAL A 354 15.76 6.63 -31.50
CA VAL A 354 16.70 5.50 -31.42
C VAL A 354 17.07 5.02 -32.83
N VAL A 355 16.10 4.86 -33.73
CA VAL A 355 16.35 4.48 -35.12
C VAL A 355 17.24 5.52 -35.83
N LYS A 356 17.03 6.82 -35.60
CA LYS A 356 17.88 7.88 -36.16
C LYS A 356 19.31 7.84 -35.63
N ILE A 357 19.49 7.60 -34.33
CA ILE A 357 20.81 7.42 -33.71
C ILE A 357 21.50 6.20 -34.32
N LEU A 358 20.81 5.06 -34.41
CA LEU A 358 21.36 3.84 -35.03
C LEU A 358 21.71 4.05 -36.52
N ALA A 359 20.87 4.77 -37.27
CA ALA A 359 21.18 5.13 -38.65
C ALA A 359 22.46 5.98 -38.74
N SER A 360 22.64 6.92 -37.82
CA SER A 360 23.77 7.86 -37.81
C SER A 360 25.07 7.23 -37.32
N TYR A 361 25.02 6.29 -36.36
CA TYR A 361 26.22 5.73 -35.74
C TYR A 361 26.53 4.29 -36.16
N CYS A 362 25.53 3.45 -36.44
CA CYS A 362 25.73 2.01 -36.64
C CYS A 362 25.77 1.58 -38.12
N CYS A 363 25.30 2.39 -39.06
CA CYS A 363 25.22 2.02 -40.49
C CYS A 363 26.56 2.11 -41.27
N GLY A 364 27.71 2.14 -40.61
CA GLY A 364 29.02 2.04 -41.25
C GLY A 364 29.25 3.11 -42.33
N SER A 365 29.56 2.72 -43.56
CA SER A 365 29.80 3.65 -44.67
C SER A 365 28.56 4.47 -45.08
N LEU A 366 27.36 3.95 -44.83
CA LEU A 366 26.10 4.62 -45.17
C LEU A 366 25.75 5.76 -44.20
N SER A 367 26.34 5.78 -43.00
CA SER A 367 26.06 6.84 -42.01
C SER A 367 26.36 8.24 -42.53
N LYS A 368 27.46 8.40 -43.30
CA LYS A 368 27.84 9.68 -43.92
C LYS A 368 26.80 10.18 -44.92
N VAL A 369 26.15 9.25 -45.64
CA VAL A 369 25.06 9.58 -46.57
C VAL A 369 23.82 10.00 -45.80
N TYR A 370 23.46 9.28 -44.73
CA TYR A 370 22.33 9.65 -43.86
C TYR A 370 22.54 11.01 -43.19
N GLU A 371 23.76 11.28 -42.71
CA GLU A 371 24.10 12.56 -42.11
C GLU A 371 23.95 13.71 -43.11
N LYS A 372 24.44 13.54 -44.35
CA LYS A 372 24.32 14.56 -45.41
C LYS A 372 22.87 14.81 -45.83
N VAL A 373 22.03 13.78 -45.80
CA VAL A 373 20.60 13.90 -46.16
C VAL A 373 19.79 14.51 -45.00
N MET A 374 20.09 14.17 -43.74
CA MET A 374 19.38 14.70 -42.58
C MET A 374 19.82 16.13 -42.21
N LYS A 375 21.11 16.45 -42.39
CA LYS A 375 21.67 17.78 -42.12
C LYS A 375 21.77 18.55 -43.44
N SER A 376 20.76 19.35 -43.77
CA SER A 376 20.94 20.38 -44.80
C SER A 376 21.76 21.52 -44.19
N THR A 377 22.98 21.72 -44.67
CA THR A 377 23.75 22.92 -44.32
C THR A 377 22.98 24.14 -44.83
N THR A 378 22.39 24.92 -43.93
CA THR A 378 21.77 26.19 -44.30
C THR A 378 22.84 27.12 -44.87
N ALA A 379 22.48 27.91 -45.89
CA ALA A 379 23.40 28.84 -46.55
C ALA A 379 24.07 29.79 -45.54
N ASP A 380 23.37 30.14 -44.46
CA ASP A 380 23.89 30.99 -43.39
C ASP A 380 25.02 30.32 -42.61
N VAL A 381 24.97 29.00 -42.41
CA VAL A 381 26.07 28.24 -41.78
C VAL A 381 27.25 28.13 -42.73
N ILE A 382 27.01 28.02 -44.04
CA ILE A 382 28.07 28.06 -45.05
C ILE A 382 28.74 29.44 -45.05
N TYR A 383 27.95 30.51 -44.99
CA TYR A 383 28.44 31.89 -44.93
C TYR A 383 29.23 32.17 -43.65
N LEU A 384 28.73 31.75 -42.49
CA LEU A 384 29.44 31.89 -41.22
C LEU A 384 30.75 31.09 -41.21
N LYS A 385 30.76 29.88 -41.79
CA LYS A 385 31.97 29.08 -41.90
C LYS A 385 33.01 29.74 -42.82
N ASP A 386 32.57 30.33 -43.94
CA ASP A 386 33.44 31.10 -44.84
C ASP A 386 34.02 32.34 -44.14
N GLN A 387 33.20 33.08 -43.39
CA GLN A 387 33.63 34.23 -42.58
C GLN A 387 34.67 33.83 -41.52
N ILE A 388 34.45 32.74 -40.79
CA ILE A 388 35.41 32.25 -39.78
C ILE A 388 36.72 31.85 -40.44
N SER A 389 36.69 31.13 -41.57
CA SER A 389 37.91 30.74 -42.30
C SER A 389 38.68 31.95 -42.83
N ARG A 390 38.02 33.05 -43.23
CA ARG A 390 38.69 34.30 -43.59
C ARG A 390 39.38 34.95 -42.40
N LEU A 391 38.71 35.01 -41.24
CA LEU A 391 39.28 35.56 -40.01
C LEU A 391 40.47 34.75 -39.50
N GLU A 392 40.41 33.42 -39.59
CA GLU A 392 41.55 32.55 -39.24
C GLU A 392 42.75 32.78 -40.17
N HIS A 393 42.51 32.95 -41.47
CA HIS A 393 43.56 33.30 -42.43
C HIS A 393 44.17 34.68 -42.15
N GLU A 394 43.38 35.67 -41.73
CA GLU A 394 43.87 36.99 -41.34
C GLU A 394 44.69 36.95 -40.05
N LYS A 395 44.24 36.18 -39.04
CA LYS A 395 45.01 35.96 -37.81
C LYS A 395 46.34 35.25 -38.07
N ALA A 396 46.37 34.27 -38.98
CA ALA A 396 47.60 33.60 -39.37
C ALA A 396 48.60 34.56 -40.03
N LYS A 397 48.13 35.46 -40.91
CA LYS A 397 48.98 36.50 -41.52
C LYS A 397 49.54 37.48 -40.49
N HIS A 398 48.74 37.91 -39.52
CA HIS A 398 49.22 38.81 -38.47
C HIS A 398 50.23 38.15 -37.53
N LYS A 399 50.08 36.84 -37.26
CA LYS A 399 51.02 36.09 -36.43
C LYS A 399 52.42 36.00 -37.06
N ASP A 400 52.51 35.92 -38.39
CA ASP A 400 53.79 35.92 -39.10
C ASP A 400 54.48 37.30 -39.11
N GLU A 401 53.72 38.38 -38.94
CA GLU A 401 54.24 39.76 -38.93
C GLU A 401 54.73 40.19 -37.53
N GLU A 402 54.17 39.63 -36.46
CA GLU A 402 54.57 39.91 -35.07
C GLU A 402 55.86 39.18 -34.64
N THR A 403 56.29 38.14 -35.37
CA THR A 403 57.55 37.41 -35.08
C THR A 403 58.83 38.10 -35.57
N ARG A 404 58.77 39.34 -36.08
CA ARG A 404 59.94 40.09 -36.56
C ARG A 404 60.25 41.32 -35.70
N SER A 405 60.33 41.15 -34.39
CA SER A 405 60.97 42.11 -33.48
C SER A 405 61.95 41.39 -32.55
N PRO A 406 63.24 41.78 -32.50
CA PRO A 406 64.22 41.14 -31.65
C PRO A 406 64.14 41.75 -30.25
N ARG A 407 63.39 41.14 -29.35
CA ARG A 407 63.51 41.42 -27.92
C ARG A 407 64.07 40.20 -27.19
N LYS A 408 65.40 40.17 -27.17
CA LYS A 408 66.18 39.45 -26.16
C LYS A 408 65.88 40.05 -24.78
N GLU A 409 65.97 39.18 -23.78
CA GLU A 409 66.17 39.48 -22.36
C GLU A 409 65.06 40.25 -21.64
N PHE A 410 64.16 39.51 -21.01
CA PHE A 410 63.91 39.56 -19.55
C PHE A 410 62.64 38.76 -19.23
N GLN A 411 62.79 37.59 -18.61
CA GLN A 411 62.00 37.15 -17.44
C GLN A 411 62.22 35.66 -17.18
N ASN A 412 63.36 35.38 -16.57
CA ASN A 412 63.43 34.36 -15.52
C ASN A 412 62.85 34.98 -14.25
N HIS A 413 61.64 34.55 -13.87
CA HIS A 413 61.13 34.41 -12.50
C HIS A 413 59.60 34.51 -12.57
N PHE A 414 58.92 33.37 -12.61
CA PHE A 414 57.76 33.08 -11.77
C PHE A 414 57.41 31.60 -11.99
N LYS A 415 57.92 30.78 -11.07
CA LYS A 415 57.53 29.40 -10.88
C LYS A 415 56.52 29.43 -9.73
N TYR A 416 55.24 29.24 -10.01
CA TYR A 416 54.24 28.84 -9.02
C TYR A 416 53.19 27.95 -9.68
N GLU A 417 52.84 26.91 -8.93
CA GLU A 417 51.98 25.79 -9.24
C GLU A 417 50.54 26.22 -9.54
N ALA A 418 49.94 25.60 -10.55
CA ALA A 418 48.50 25.57 -10.76
C ALA A 418 48.12 24.30 -11.53
N GLU A 419 48.60 23.15 -11.05
CA GLU A 419 47.92 21.87 -11.24
C GLU A 419 47.14 21.65 -9.93
N ASP A 420 45.85 22.03 -9.89
CA ASP A 420 44.86 21.46 -8.96
C ASP A 420 43.41 21.97 -9.09
N ASP A 421 43.10 22.97 -9.94
CA ASP A 421 41.74 23.56 -9.97
C ASP A 421 40.76 22.98 -11.01
N VAL A 422 41.13 21.95 -11.78
CA VAL A 422 40.18 21.27 -12.70
C VAL A 422 39.48 20.08 -12.01
N GLU A 423 40.04 19.56 -10.91
CA GLU A 423 39.40 18.47 -10.14
C GLU A 423 38.34 19.00 -9.14
N LEU A 424 38.40 20.29 -8.77
CA LEU A 424 37.45 20.88 -7.81
C LEU A 424 36.09 21.23 -8.43
N ILE A 425 36.03 21.53 -9.74
CA ILE A 425 34.77 21.82 -10.44
C ILE A 425 33.97 20.52 -10.73
N LEU A 426 34.64 19.36 -10.81
CA LEU A 426 33.98 18.07 -10.98
C LEU A 426 33.53 17.42 -9.65
N LYS A 427 34.01 17.91 -8.48
CA LYS A 427 33.60 17.41 -7.15
C LYS A 427 32.47 18.20 -6.48
N MET A 428 32.12 19.40 -6.94
CA MET A 428 30.99 20.16 -6.38
C MET A 428 29.62 19.85 -7.00
N GLY A 429 29.53 18.92 -7.97
CA GLY A 429 28.28 18.50 -8.60
C GLY A 429 27.50 17.37 -7.90
N ARG A 430 27.86 17.01 -6.66
CA ARG A 430 27.11 16.01 -5.86
C ARG A 430 26.82 16.56 -4.47
N ILE A 431 25.72 17.29 -4.34
CA ILE A 431 25.02 17.44 -3.07
C ILE A 431 23.54 17.12 -3.30
N GLN A 432 23.13 16.01 -2.68
CA GLN A 432 21.83 15.70 -2.10
C GLN A 432 20.57 16.06 -2.87
N GLU A 433 19.98 15.04 -3.49
CA GLU A 433 18.53 14.92 -3.57
C GLU A 433 18.09 14.02 -2.41
N LYS A 434 17.72 14.64 -1.29
CA LYS A 434 16.97 14.01 -0.20
C LYS A 434 15.92 14.98 0.31
N ASP A 435 14.71 14.44 0.38
CA ASP A 435 13.58 14.83 1.23
C ASP A 435 12.80 16.10 0.85
N SER A 436 11.72 15.87 0.08
CA SER A 436 10.49 16.66 0.19
C SER A 436 9.44 15.82 0.90
N GLN A 437 9.45 15.89 2.24
CA GLN A 437 8.28 15.59 3.05
C GLN A 437 7.37 16.81 3.05
N GLN A 438 6.11 16.56 2.71
CA GLN A 438 5.06 17.55 2.60
C GLN A 438 4.43 17.79 3.98
N SER A 439 4.21 19.06 4.24
CA SER A 439 3.72 19.72 5.44
C SER A 439 2.35 19.28 5.95
N ALA A 440 2.20 19.15 7.26
CA ALA A 440 0.95 19.24 8.00
C ALA A 440 0.87 20.59 8.76
N PRO A 441 -0.32 21.15 9.01
CA PRO A 441 -0.49 22.51 9.53
C PRO A 441 -0.42 22.58 11.06
N VAL A 442 0.19 23.66 11.54
CA VAL A 442 0.25 24.07 12.95
C VAL A 442 -1.01 24.86 13.33
N SER A 443 -1.58 24.57 14.51
CA SER A 443 -2.46 25.47 15.27
C SER A 443 -1.89 25.71 16.67
N PRO A 444 -2.23 26.82 17.34
CA PRO A 444 -1.39 27.42 18.37
C PRO A 444 -1.86 27.15 19.80
N GLY A 445 -0.88 27.10 20.72
CA GLY A 445 -0.97 27.78 22.02
C GLY A 445 -1.29 26.95 23.25
N SER A 446 -0.29 26.79 24.14
CA SER A 446 -0.37 26.96 25.61
C SER A 446 1.00 26.55 26.18
N GLU A 447 1.85 27.52 26.52
CA GLU A 447 2.12 27.97 27.90
C GLU A 447 2.92 26.96 28.76
N LYS A 448 4.16 27.41 29.02
CA LYS A 448 5.20 27.05 30.01
C LYS A 448 4.76 26.23 31.22
N GLU A 449 5.58 25.23 31.58
CA GLU A 449 6.21 25.19 32.89
C GLU A 449 7.47 24.30 32.92
N ASP A 450 8.50 24.82 33.57
CA ASP A 450 9.84 24.25 33.80
C ASP A 450 9.80 23.07 34.80
N ASP A 451 10.63 22.04 34.60
CA ASP A 451 11.80 21.78 35.45
C ASP A 451 12.44 20.39 35.20
N ARG A 452 13.75 20.44 34.92
CA ARG A 452 14.87 19.63 35.44
C ARG A 452 15.05 18.13 35.14
N ASP A 453 16.21 17.91 34.52
CA ASP A 453 17.30 16.99 34.89
C ASP A 453 17.06 15.47 34.88
N ALA A 454 17.68 14.78 33.92
CA ALA A 454 18.91 14.00 34.18
C ALA A 454 19.37 13.21 32.94
N GLU A 455 20.66 13.34 32.68
CA GLU A 455 21.47 12.66 31.67
C GLU A 455 21.48 11.13 31.81
N ALA A 456 21.53 10.41 30.68
CA ALA A 456 22.51 9.34 30.46
C ALA A 456 22.59 8.97 28.97
N ARG A 457 23.70 9.37 28.35
CA ARG A 457 24.18 8.88 27.05
C ARG A 457 24.81 7.50 27.24
N CYS A 458 24.57 6.56 26.32
CA CYS A 458 25.54 5.50 25.98
C CYS A 458 25.26 4.90 24.59
N CYS A 459 26.21 5.21 23.69
CA CYS A 459 26.78 4.45 22.58
C CYS A 459 25.97 3.40 21.78
N GLU A 460 25.81 3.72 20.49
CA GLU A 460 25.84 2.84 19.33
C GLU A 460 27.13 1.97 19.28
N PRO A 461 27.16 0.81 18.57
CA PRO A 461 27.26 0.83 17.11
C PRO A 461 26.55 -0.28 16.30
N LEU A 462 26.27 0.09 15.05
CA LEU A 462 26.09 -0.69 13.81
C LEU A 462 26.58 -2.16 13.81
N LEU A 463 25.75 -3.06 13.24
CA LEU A 463 26.12 -4.07 12.21
C LEU A 463 24.88 -4.85 11.69
N LEU A 464 24.63 -4.73 10.39
CA LEU A 464 23.91 -5.70 9.52
C LEU A 464 24.97 -6.40 8.63
N PRO A 465 24.68 -7.48 7.87
CA PRO A 465 23.49 -8.36 7.83
C PRO A 465 23.87 -9.86 7.92
N CYS A 466 22.89 -10.75 8.17
CA CYS A 466 23.10 -12.20 8.05
C CYS A 466 22.12 -12.82 7.05
N GLN A 467 22.66 -13.06 5.85
CA GLN A 467 22.08 -13.79 4.73
C GLN A 467 22.11 -15.30 5.09
N LYS A 468 20.94 -15.93 5.30
CA LYS A 468 20.88 -17.38 5.56
C LYS A 468 20.57 -18.17 4.28
N ARG A 469 21.52 -19.05 3.96
CA ARG A 469 21.48 -20.11 2.93
C ARG A 469 20.30 -21.06 3.15
N HIS A 470 19.61 -21.36 2.05
CA HIS A 470 18.82 -22.57 1.90
C HIS A 470 19.75 -23.80 1.96
N VAL A 471 19.43 -24.75 2.84
CA VAL A 471 19.91 -26.13 2.77
C VAL A 471 18.71 -26.97 2.38
N ALA A 472 18.76 -27.53 1.17
CA ALA A 472 17.85 -28.57 0.73
C ALA A 472 18.22 -29.87 1.46
N HIS A 473 17.27 -30.44 2.18
CA HIS A 473 17.33 -31.84 2.61
C HIS A 473 16.23 -32.59 1.87
N GLU A 474 16.64 -33.31 0.81
CA GLU A 474 15.88 -34.41 0.26
C GLU A 474 15.95 -35.59 1.24
N GLY A 475 14.80 -36.02 1.73
CA GLY A 475 14.64 -37.23 2.53
C GLY A 475 13.61 -38.12 1.86
N HIS A 476 14.09 -39.07 1.05
CA HIS A 476 13.33 -40.24 0.62
C HIS A 476 12.94 -41.07 1.84
N VAL A 477 11.64 -41.35 2.01
CA VAL A 477 11.16 -42.45 2.85
C VAL A 477 10.28 -43.33 1.97
N ALA A 478 10.84 -44.50 1.65
CA ALA A 478 10.09 -45.65 1.18
C ALA A 478 9.34 -46.26 2.38
N HIS A 479 8.06 -46.56 2.21
CA HIS A 479 7.31 -47.40 3.12
C HIS A 479 6.77 -48.60 2.35
N GLU A 480 7.32 -49.77 2.67
CA GLU A 480 6.77 -51.08 2.38
C GLU A 480 5.71 -51.45 3.43
N GLY A 481 4.56 -51.92 2.93
CA GLY A 481 3.73 -53.00 3.49
C GLY A 481 2.82 -52.71 4.70
N PRO A 482 1.89 -53.63 5.00
CA PRO A 482 1.54 -54.87 4.28
C PRO A 482 0.40 -54.73 3.26
#